data_AF-A0A9J6ESM4-F1
#
_entry.id   AF-A0A9J6ESM4-F1
#
_cell.length_a   1.000
_cell.length_b   1.000
_cell.length_c   1.000
_cell.angle_alpha   90.00
_cell.angle_beta   90.00
_cell.angle_gamma   90.00
#
_symmetry.space_group_name_H-M   'P 1'
#
loop_
_entity.id
_entity.type
_entity.pdbx_description
1 polymer ?
#
loop_
_entity_poly.entity_id
_entity_poly.type
_entity_poly.pdbx_seq_one_letter_code
_entity_poly.pdbx_strand_id
1 'polypeptide(L)'
;MEASIEGLQGELRAKREQRIELQIQLGASREREEATASLLEQMKGDLRKERKGRTELEQRSDGKAQAAVTKVKTTTEQVVGIIRRVSNRNRGLKEDDVTCLVRTFAVSRVTYCARYLQLMTVNRDTLNTMLRKAAKQALGVPIYSSTLRLLDMGAHKTMEELIEAHLSNQRIRLSQTEHGQAVLRKIGWQIEPVPIKAALPEDWKTTIQLKPLPRNMTPGKDDKRRTARAKAMTWKLEENPRVMYADA
;
A
#
# COMPACT_ATOMS: atom_id res chain seq x y z
N MET A 1 -56.15 53.68 -61.48
CA MET A 1 -56.13 53.71 -60.00
C MET A 1 -56.28 52.32 -59.37
N GLU A 2 -56.41 51.23 -60.13
CA GLU A 2 -56.56 49.87 -59.57
C GLU A 2 -55.22 49.14 -59.35
N ALA A 3 -54.21 49.39 -60.19
CA ALA A 3 -52.89 48.75 -60.08
C ALA A 3 -52.08 49.12 -58.80
N SER A 4 -52.39 50.24 -58.15
CA SER A 4 -51.71 50.68 -56.92
C SER A 4 -52.24 50.00 -55.66
N ILE A 5 -53.49 49.53 -55.67
CA ILE A 5 -54.14 48.91 -54.50
C ILE A 5 -53.75 47.43 -54.41
N GLU A 6 -53.66 46.73 -55.54
CA GLU A 6 -53.20 45.33 -55.58
C GLU A 6 -51.73 45.17 -55.15
N GLY A 7 -50.85 46.11 -55.54
CA GLY A 7 -49.45 46.12 -55.09
C GLY A 7 -49.30 46.31 -53.59
N LEU A 8 -50.05 47.24 -52.99
CA LEU A 8 -50.07 47.47 -51.54
C LEU A 8 -50.69 46.29 -50.77
N GLN A 9 -51.71 45.63 -51.32
CA GLN A 9 -52.28 44.42 -50.72
C GLN A 9 -51.34 43.21 -50.80
N GLY A 10 -50.55 43.08 -51.88
CA GLY A 10 -49.50 42.08 -52.02
C GLY A 10 -48.38 42.25 -50.99
N GLU A 11 -47.87 43.47 -50.81
CA GLU A 11 -46.86 43.78 -49.80
C GLU A 11 -47.36 43.54 -48.36
N LEU A 12 -48.63 43.87 -48.07
CA LEU A 12 -49.22 43.64 -46.76
C LEU A 12 -49.39 42.14 -46.46
N ARG A 13 -49.72 41.32 -47.46
CA ARG A 13 -49.80 39.86 -47.33
C ARG A 13 -48.42 39.24 -47.12
N ALA A 14 -47.42 39.64 -47.91
CA ALA A 14 -46.04 39.18 -47.76
C ALA A 14 -45.47 39.51 -46.37
N LYS A 15 -45.72 40.73 -45.85
CA LYS A 15 -45.31 41.11 -44.48
C LYS A 15 -46.02 40.30 -43.40
N ARG A 16 -47.29 39.91 -43.61
CA ARG A 16 -48.04 39.05 -42.67
C ARG A 16 -47.49 37.62 -42.67
N GLU A 17 -47.20 37.07 -43.84
CA GLU A 17 -46.62 35.73 -43.98
C GLU A 17 -45.21 35.66 -43.37
N GLN A 18 -44.34 36.64 -43.64
CA GLN A 18 -43.03 36.75 -43.00
C GLN A 18 -43.12 36.85 -41.47
N ARG A 19 -44.11 37.56 -40.95
CA ARG A 19 -44.34 37.66 -39.49
C ARG A 19 -44.79 36.33 -38.88
N ILE A 20 -45.62 35.57 -39.60
CA ILE A 20 -46.08 34.24 -39.17
C ILE A 20 -44.91 33.25 -39.18
N GLU A 21 -44.09 33.23 -40.24
CA GLU A 21 -42.88 32.40 -40.30
C GLU A 21 -41.89 32.73 -39.18
N LEU A 22 -41.64 34.02 -38.92
CA LEU A 22 -40.79 34.44 -37.80
C LEU A 22 -41.34 33.98 -36.44
N GLN A 23 -42.66 34.02 -36.24
CA GLN A 23 -43.27 33.52 -35.00
C GLN A 23 -43.14 32.00 -34.84
N ILE A 24 -43.29 31.23 -35.92
CA ILE A 24 -43.12 29.78 -35.92
C ILE A 24 -41.65 29.41 -35.64
N GLN A 25 -40.70 30.12 -36.24
CA GLN A 25 -39.26 29.92 -35.98
C GLN A 25 -38.87 30.27 -34.53
N LEU A 26 -39.46 31.34 -33.98
CA LEU A 26 -39.26 31.71 -32.57
C LEU A 26 -39.87 30.69 -31.60
N GLY A 27 -41.06 30.15 -31.92
CA GLY A 27 -41.70 29.09 -31.14
C GLY A 27 -40.88 27.80 -31.12
N ALA A 28 -40.45 27.33 -32.30
CA ALA A 28 -39.61 26.13 -32.43
C ALA A 28 -38.24 26.29 -31.75
N SER A 29 -37.69 27.51 -31.69
CA SER A 29 -36.45 27.79 -30.97
C SER A 29 -36.63 27.70 -29.46
N ARG A 30 -37.75 28.22 -28.92
CA ARG A 30 -38.08 28.12 -27.50
C ARG A 30 -38.32 26.69 -27.03
N GLU A 31 -39.04 25.89 -27.82
CA GLU A 31 -39.27 24.47 -27.49
C GLU A 31 -37.95 23.66 -27.46
N ARG A 32 -37.00 23.98 -28.35
CA ARG A 32 -35.66 23.37 -28.33
C ARG A 32 -34.89 23.80 -27.08
N GLU A 33 -34.95 25.07 -26.70
CA GLU A 33 -34.31 25.56 -25.47
C GLU A 33 -34.89 24.89 -24.22
N GLU A 34 -36.21 24.78 -24.12
CA GLU A 34 -36.89 24.09 -23.01
C GLU A 34 -36.56 22.59 -22.95
N ALA A 35 -36.51 21.91 -24.11
CA ALA A 35 -36.09 20.53 -24.20
C ALA A 35 -34.64 20.34 -23.74
N THR A 36 -33.72 21.22 -24.15
CA THR A 36 -32.31 21.17 -23.70
C THR A 36 -32.16 21.46 -22.21
N ALA A 37 -32.95 22.38 -21.65
CA ALA A 37 -32.95 22.70 -20.23
C ALA A 37 -33.47 21.51 -19.38
N SER A 38 -34.53 20.85 -19.84
CA SER A 38 -35.07 19.63 -19.20
C SER A 38 -34.05 18.48 -19.20
N LEU A 39 -33.36 18.28 -20.33
CA LEU A 39 -32.33 17.25 -20.47
C LEU A 39 -31.12 17.53 -19.56
N LEU A 40 -30.70 18.79 -19.44
CA LEU A 40 -29.64 19.20 -18.51
C LEU A 40 -30.03 18.99 -17.05
N GLU A 41 -31.28 19.25 -16.66
CA GLU A 41 -31.76 18.97 -15.29
C GLU A 41 -31.84 17.47 -15.00
N GLN A 42 -32.27 16.66 -15.97
CA GLN A 42 -32.22 15.20 -15.86
C GLN A 42 -30.79 14.69 -15.68
N MET A 43 -29.84 15.16 -16.51
CA MET A 43 -28.42 14.80 -16.38
C MET A 43 -27.82 15.22 -15.04
N LYS A 44 -28.17 16.40 -14.52
CA LYS A 44 -27.76 16.83 -13.17
C LYS A 44 -28.35 15.94 -12.08
N GLY A 45 -29.60 15.50 -12.23
CA GLY A 45 -30.27 14.56 -11.34
C GLY A 45 -29.58 13.21 -11.28
N ASP A 46 -29.20 12.66 -12.43
CA ASP A 46 -28.52 11.37 -12.53
C ASP A 46 -27.08 11.44 -12.01
N LEU A 47 -26.35 12.52 -12.30
CA LEU A 47 -25.02 12.78 -11.71
C LEU A 47 -25.07 12.90 -10.18
N ARG A 48 -26.15 13.48 -9.62
CA ARG A 48 -26.36 13.54 -8.16
C ARG A 48 -26.63 12.15 -7.58
N LYS A 49 -27.42 11.31 -8.26
CA LYS A 49 -27.70 9.92 -7.83
C LYS A 49 -26.44 9.04 -7.89
N GLU A 50 -25.65 9.14 -8.96
CA GLU A 50 -24.37 8.42 -9.09
C GLU A 50 -23.37 8.84 -8.00
N ARG A 51 -23.26 10.15 -7.74
CA ARG A 51 -22.43 10.66 -6.64
C ARG A 51 -22.88 10.10 -5.29
N LYS A 52 -24.19 10.09 -5.03
CA LYS A 52 -24.76 9.57 -3.78
C LYS A 52 -24.48 8.07 -3.60
N GLY A 53 -24.67 7.27 -4.65
CA GLY A 53 -24.36 5.84 -4.64
C GLY A 53 -22.87 5.52 -4.44
N ARG A 54 -21.96 6.34 -4.99
CA ARG A 54 -20.52 6.23 -4.72
C ARG A 54 -20.18 6.54 -3.27
N THR A 55 -20.73 7.61 -2.69
CA THR A 55 -20.50 7.93 -1.27
C THR A 55 -20.99 6.83 -0.33
N GLU A 56 -22.11 6.15 -0.63
CA GLU A 56 -22.62 5.07 0.22
C GLU A 56 -21.73 3.81 0.17
N LEU A 57 -21.17 3.49 -0.99
CA LEU A 57 -20.22 2.38 -1.14
C LEU A 57 -18.88 2.68 -0.45
N GLU A 58 -18.41 3.92 -0.54
CA GLU A 58 -17.23 4.40 0.18
C GLU A 58 -17.47 4.36 1.71
N GLN A 59 -18.58 4.91 2.20
CA GLN A 59 -18.93 4.87 3.63
C GLN A 59 -19.00 3.43 4.21
N ARG A 60 -19.48 2.47 3.43
CA ARG A 60 -19.55 1.06 3.85
C ARG A 60 -18.19 0.37 3.86
N SER A 61 -17.24 0.76 3.00
CA SER A 61 -15.85 0.28 3.07
C SER A 61 -15.08 0.98 4.20
N ASP A 62 -15.40 2.24 4.47
CA ASP A 62 -14.79 3.07 5.52
C ASP A 62 -14.99 2.51 6.92
N GLY A 63 -16.21 2.08 7.26
CA GLY A 63 -16.49 1.47 8.56
C GLY A 63 -15.67 0.21 8.82
N LYS A 64 -15.38 -0.57 7.77
CA LYS A 64 -14.55 -1.79 7.87
C LYS A 64 -13.06 -1.46 8.04
N ALA A 65 -12.57 -0.46 7.30
CA ALA A 65 -11.18 0.00 7.43
C ALA A 65 -10.93 0.60 8.82
N GLN A 66 -11.87 1.40 9.33
CA GLN A 66 -11.81 1.99 10.67
C GLN A 66 -11.76 0.92 11.76
N ALA A 67 -12.61 -0.10 11.67
CA ALA A 67 -12.62 -1.20 12.63
C ALA A 67 -11.30 -1.97 12.64
N ALA A 68 -10.73 -2.22 11.46
CA ALA A 68 -9.44 -2.88 11.32
C ALA A 68 -8.29 -2.04 11.93
N VAL A 69 -8.23 -0.75 11.63
CA VAL A 69 -7.22 0.16 12.21
C VAL A 69 -7.35 0.23 13.72
N THR A 70 -8.57 0.29 14.25
CA THR A 70 -8.83 0.30 15.70
C THR A 70 -8.33 -0.98 16.36
N LYS A 71 -8.54 -2.14 15.72
CA LYS A 71 -8.03 -3.43 16.21
C LYS A 71 -6.51 -3.50 16.19
N VAL A 72 -5.87 -2.96 15.15
CA VAL A 72 -4.40 -2.88 15.06
C VAL A 72 -3.86 -1.95 16.14
N LYS A 73 -4.55 -0.83 16.40
CA LYS A 73 -4.22 0.10 17.48
C LYS A 73 -4.20 -0.56 18.83
N THR A 74 -5.31 -1.18 19.24
CA THR A 74 -5.42 -1.81 20.56
C THR A 74 -4.37 -2.90 20.76
N THR A 75 -4.17 -3.75 19.75
CA THR A 75 -3.17 -4.83 19.81
C THR A 75 -1.74 -4.30 19.86
N THR A 76 -1.41 -3.27 19.07
CA THR A 76 -0.07 -2.67 19.09
C THR A 76 0.21 -1.98 20.41
N GLU A 77 -0.75 -1.26 20.97
CA GLU A 77 -0.62 -0.61 22.29
C GLU A 77 -0.40 -1.65 23.40
N GLN A 78 -1.12 -2.79 23.36
CA GLN A 78 -0.90 -3.91 24.28
C GLN A 78 0.52 -4.49 24.15
N VAL A 79 0.98 -4.75 22.92
CA VAL A 79 2.32 -5.26 22.66
C VAL A 79 3.40 -4.29 23.15
N VAL A 80 3.28 -3.00 22.82
CA VAL A 80 4.21 -1.96 23.27
C VAL A 80 4.23 -1.90 24.81
N GLY A 81 3.08 -2.04 25.47
CA GLY A 81 2.99 -2.12 26.93
C GLY A 81 3.65 -3.37 27.52
N ILE A 82 3.60 -4.52 26.85
CA ILE A 82 4.35 -5.72 27.23
C ILE A 82 5.85 -5.49 27.07
N ILE A 83 6.27 -4.98 25.91
CA ILE A 83 7.68 -4.67 25.60
C ILE A 83 8.26 -3.72 26.65
N ARG A 84 7.54 -2.65 27.01
CA ARG A 84 7.95 -1.72 28.06
C ARG A 84 8.19 -2.41 29.40
N ARG A 85 7.28 -3.31 29.80
CA ARG A 85 7.40 -4.05 31.07
C ARG A 85 8.56 -5.03 31.08
N VAL A 86 8.81 -5.68 29.95
CA VAL A 86 9.91 -6.66 29.81
C VAL A 86 11.26 -5.95 29.71
N SER A 87 11.33 -4.80 29.02
CA SER A 87 12.54 -3.99 28.90
C SER A 87 13.00 -3.41 30.24
N ASN A 88 12.06 -2.97 31.10
CA ASN A 88 12.39 -2.34 32.38
C ASN A 88 12.62 -3.31 33.55
N ARG A 89 12.53 -4.63 33.34
CA ARG A 89 12.74 -5.63 34.42
C ARG A 89 14.25 -5.79 34.68
N ASN A 90 14.70 -6.01 35.92
CA ASN A 90 16.13 -6.10 36.25
C ASN A 90 16.90 -7.07 35.32
N ARG A 91 17.97 -6.57 34.66
CA ARG A 91 18.71 -7.18 33.52
C ARG A 91 17.92 -7.27 32.19
N GLY A 92 17.02 -6.32 31.94
CA GLY A 92 16.06 -6.34 30.84
C GLY A 92 16.67 -6.33 29.44
N LEU A 93 15.77 -6.43 28.44
CA LEU A 93 16.14 -6.50 27.03
C LEU A 93 16.98 -5.30 26.59
N LYS A 94 18.04 -5.56 25.81
CA LYS A 94 18.87 -4.53 25.20
C LYS A 94 18.06 -3.74 24.17
N GLU A 95 18.49 -2.52 23.86
CA GLU A 95 17.85 -1.65 22.88
C GLU A 95 17.64 -2.34 21.52
N ASP A 96 18.64 -3.10 21.05
CA ASP A 96 18.55 -3.86 19.80
C ASP A 96 17.43 -4.91 19.84
N ASP A 97 17.32 -5.65 20.95
CA ASP A 97 16.28 -6.66 21.14
C ASP A 97 14.89 -6.01 21.19
N VAL A 98 14.75 -4.91 21.93
CA VAL A 98 13.50 -4.14 22.02
C VAL A 98 13.11 -3.60 20.65
N THR A 99 14.06 -3.05 19.91
CA THR A 99 13.86 -2.53 18.55
C THR A 99 13.46 -3.66 17.61
N CYS A 100 14.07 -4.84 17.72
CA CYS A 100 13.69 -6.03 16.97
C CYS A 100 12.25 -6.45 17.28
N LEU A 101 11.83 -6.45 18.55
CA LEU A 101 10.46 -6.77 18.94
C LEU A 101 9.45 -5.75 18.38
N VAL A 102 9.77 -4.46 18.46
CA VAL A 102 8.90 -3.41 17.90
C VAL A 102 8.78 -3.56 16.38
N ARG A 103 9.87 -3.82 15.66
CA ARG A 103 9.84 -4.11 14.22
C ARG A 103 8.99 -5.35 13.92
N THR A 104 9.25 -6.44 14.63
CA THR A 104 8.58 -7.72 14.39
C THR A 104 7.08 -7.66 14.66
N PHE A 105 6.65 -7.02 15.74
CA PHE A 105 5.24 -7.00 16.13
C PHE A 105 4.47 -5.76 15.66
N ALA A 106 4.99 -4.55 15.86
CA ALA A 106 4.28 -3.33 15.52
C ALA A 106 4.38 -3.04 14.02
N VAL A 107 5.61 -2.97 13.48
CA VAL A 107 5.83 -2.64 12.06
C VAL A 107 5.17 -3.68 11.16
N SER A 108 5.38 -4.98 11.40
CA SER A 108 4.77 -6.04 10.57
C SER A 108 3.23 -5.96 10.51
N ARG A 109 2.57 -5.67 11.64
CA ARG A 109 1.11 -5.57 11.69
C ARG A 109 0.61 -4.34 10.94
N VAL A 110 1.26 -3.21 11.14
CA VAL A 110 0.94 -1.95 10.46
C VAL A 110 1.15 -2.07 8.95
N THR A 111 2.30 -2.59 8.51
CA THR A 111 2.61 -2.82 7.09
C THR A 111 1.59 -3.73 6.42
N TYR A 112 1.19 -4.82 7.09
CA TYR A 112 0.17 -5.73 6.56
C TYR A 112 -1.18 -5.03 6.40
N CYS A 113 -1.70 -4.40 7.46
CA CYS A 113 -3.03 -3.79 7.40
C CYS A 113 -3.10 -2.62 6.42
N ALA A 114 -2.08 -1.79 6.38
CA ALA A 114 -2.11 -0.58 5.57
C ALA A 114 -2.06 -0.84 4.06
N ARG A 115 -1.45 -1.95 3.63
CA ARG A 115 -1.39 -2.27 2.20
C ARG A 115 -2.74 -2.72 1.63
N TYR A 116 -3.51 -3.47 2.41
CA TYR A 116 -4.74 -4.12 1.92
C TYR A 116 -6.01 -3.31 2.20
N LEU A 117 -5.93 -2.26 3.00
CA LEU A 117 -7.06 -1.40 3.33
C LEU A 117 -6.98 -0.08 2.55
N GLN A 118 -8.12 0.38 2.06
CA GLN A 118 -8.26 1.75 1.58
C GLN A 118 -8.29 2.67 2.81
N LEU A 119 -7.14 3.28 3.13
CA LEU A 119 -7.00 4.13 4.31
C LEU A 119 -7.28 5.59 3.96
N MET A 120 -8.23 6.19 4.67
CA MET A 120 -8.37 7.64 4.79
C MET A 120 -7.14 8.28 5.44
N THR A 121 -6.96 9.58 5.21
CA THR A 121 -5.88 10.39 5.81
C THR A 121 -5.82 10.26 7.33
N VAL A 122 -6.96 10.36 8.01
CA VAL A 122 -7.07 10.22 9.48
C VAL A 122 -6.55 8.86 9.97
N ASN A 123 -6.84 7.80 9.21
CA ASN A 123 -6.39 6.45 9.55
C ASN A 123 -4.88 6.29 9.33
N ARG A 124 -4.34 6.90 8.28
CA ARG A 124 -2.87 6.94 8.06
C ARG A 124 -2.16 7.68 9.18
N ASP A 125 -2.68 8.82 9.60
CA ASP A 125 -2.11 9.60 10.72
C ASP A 125 -2.15 8.85 12.04
N THR A 126 -3.22 8.08 12.26
CA THR A 126 -3.34 7.20 13.43
C THR A 126 -2.25 6.12 13.43
N LEU A 127 -2.05 5.44 12.29
CA LEU A 127 -1.00 4.42 12.14
C LEU A 127 0.41 5.01 12.28
N ASN A 128 0.67 6.17 11.67
CA ASN A 128 1.93 6.91 11.81
C ASN A 128 2.19 7.30 13.28
N THR A 129 1.15 7.72 14.01
CA THR A 129 1.25 8.02 15.44
C THR A 129 1.60 6.77 16.26
N MET A 130 1.03 5.61 15.92
CA MET A 130 1.36 4.35 16.57
C MET A 130 2.81 3.92 16.32
N LEU A 131 3.29 4.04 15.08
CA LEU A 131 4.68 3.75 14.72
C LEU A 131 5.65 4.65 15.50
N ARG A 132 5.36 5.96 15.60
CA ARG A 132 6.14 6.91 16.40
C ARG A 132 6.18 6.52 17.87
N LYS A 133 5.04 6.17 18.48
CA LYS A 133 4.99 5.73 19.88
C LYS A 133 5.81 4.46 20.11
N ALA A 134 5.71 3.50 19.20
CA ALA A 134 6.46 2.25 19.29
C ALA A 134 7.97 2.47 19.13
N ALA A 135 8.39 3.31 18.19
CA ALA A 135 9.79 3.67 18.00
C ALA A 135 10.37 4.43 19.20
N LYS A 136 9.62 5.40 19.75
CA LYS A 136 10.01 6.12 20.97
C LYS A 136 10.18 5.17 22.15
N GLN A 137 9.28 4.19 22.28
CA GLN A 137 9.39 3.16 23.31
C GLN A 137 10.61 2.26 23.10
N ALA A 138 10.97 1.94 21.85
CA ALA A 138 12.14 1.12 21.55
C ALA A 138 13.45 1.81 21.96
N LEU A 139 13.56 3.11 21.66
CA LEU A 139 14.72 3.94 21.99
C LEU A 139 14.75 4.42 23.45
N GLY A 140 13.73 4.10 24.25
CA GLY A 140 13.62 4.59 25.62
C GLY A 140 13.42 6.11 25.75
N VAL A 141 13.09 6.81 24.66
CA VAL A 141 12.89 8.27 24.70
C VAL A 141 11.48 8.62 25.18
N PRO A 142 11.30 9.76 25.88
CA PRO A 142 9.98 10.19 26.32
C PRO A 142 9.00 10.38 25.15
N ILE A 143 7.71 10.12 25.40
CA ILE A 143 6.65 10.21 24.37
C ILE A 143 6.53 11.64 23.80
N TYR A 144 6.81 12.66 24.61
CA TYR A 144 6.78 14.07 24.22
C TYR A 144 8.00 14.54 23.42
N SER A 145 8.98 13.68 23.15
CA SER A 145 10.16 14.03 22.34
C SER A 145 9.78 14.47 20.92
N SER A 146 10.58 15.36 20.32
CA SER A 146 10.33 15.88 18.97
C SER A 146 10.23 14.76 17.93
N THR A 147 9.13 14.75 17.17
CA THR A 147 8.91 13.78 16.08
C THR A 147 9.73 14.08 14.84
N LEU A 148 10.02 15.36 14.59
CA LEU A 148 10.81 15.79 13.43
C LEU A 148 12.26 15.31 13.58
N ARG A 149 12.88 15.57 14.73
CA ARG A 149 14.24 15.06 15.02
C ARG A 149 14.32 13.53 14.97
N LEU A 150 13.24 12.85 15.35
CA LEU A 150 13.17 11.38 15.30
C LEU A 150 13.07 10.86 13.85
N LEU A 151 12.43 11.62 12.95
CA LEU A 151 12.41 11.35 11.52
C LEU A 151 13.78 11.63 10.88
N ASP A 152 14.39 12.77 11.20
CA ASP A 152 15.71 13.15 10.66
C ASP A 152 16.81 12.14 11.03
N MET A 153 16.70 11.53 12.21
CA MET A 153 17.59 10.46 12.65
C MET A 153 17.39 9.14 11.88
N GLY A 154 16.29 8.99 11.14
CA GLY A 154 15.92 7.75 10.46
C GLY A 154 15.51 6.62 11.40
N ALA A 155 15.16 6.95 12.65
CA ALA A 155 14.87 5.96 13.69
C ALA A 155 13.58 5.16 13.44
N HIS A 156 12.65 5.71 12.67
CA HIS A 156 11.41 5.04 12.30
C HIS A 156 11.02 5.44 10.88
N LYS A 157 10.39 4.50 10.19
CA LYS A 157 9.87 4.69 8.84
C LYS A 157 8.44 5.21 8.89
N THR A 158 8.08 6.05 7.94
CA THR A 158 6.68 6.45 7.76
C THR A 158 5.85 5.27 7.23
N MET A 159 4.53 5.35 7.39
CA MET A 159 3.60 4.38 6.85
C MET A 159 3.76 4.25 5.33
N GLU A 160 3.92 5.38 4.66
CA GLU A 160 4.10 5.50 3.22
C GLU A 160 5.38 4.79 2.77
N GLU A 161 6.51 5.05 3.42
CA GLU A 161 7.78 4.35 3.18
C GLU A 161 7.66 2.84 3.41
N LEU A 162 6.92 2.42 4.43
CA LEU A 162 6.71 0.99 4.70
C LEU A 162 5.88 0.31 3.61
N ILE A 163 4.86 0.99 3.07
CA ILE A 163 4.07 0.49 1.95
C ILE A 163 4.94 0.40 0.70
N GLU A 164 5.71 1.45 0.41
CA GLU A 164 6.61 1.47 -0.74
C GLU A 164 7.69 0.39 -0.63
N ALA A 165 8.36 0.29 0.52
CA ALA A 165 9.35 -0.76 0.76
C ALA A 165 8.74 -2.16 0.63
N HIS A 166 7.51 -2.36 1.11
CA HIS A 166 6.80 -3.62 0.92
C HIS A 166 6.53 -3.89 -0.57
N LEU A 167 6.01 -2.91 -1.32
CA LEU A 167 5.74 -3.05 -2.75
C LEU A 167 7.02 -3.35 -3.55
N SER A 168 8.10 -2.64 -3.26
CA SER A 168 9.41 -2.86 -3.88
C SER A 168 9.91 -4.29 -3.62
N ASN A 169 9.80 -4.78 -2.39
CA ASN A 169 10.16 -6.16 -2.05
C ASN A 169 9.29 -7.20 -2.78
N GLN A 170 7.98 -6.95 -2.87
CA GLN A 170 7.06 -7.82 -3.61
C GLN A 170 7.41 -7.87 -5.10
N ARG A 171 7.75 -6.71 -5.69
CA ARG A 171 8.16 -6.60 -7.09
C ARG A 171 9.44 -7.39 -7.34
N ILE A 172 10.47 -7.21 -6.50
CA ILE A 172 11.73 -7.96 -6.59
C ILE A 172 11.49 -9.46 -6.46
N ARG A 173 10.61 -9.88 -5.54
CA ARG A 173 10.29 -11.30 -5.37
C ARG A 173 9.58 -11.87 -6.61
N LEU A 174 8.60 -11.16 -7.15
CA LEU A 174 7.86 -11.62 -8.33
C LEU A 174 8.75 -11.65 -9.58
N SER A 175 9.68 -10.71 -9.73
CA SER A 175 10.60 -10.68 -10.86
C SER A 175 11.60 -11.85 -10.86
N GLN A 176 11.84 -12.50 -9.72
CA GLN A 176 12.70 -13.68 -9.62
C GLN A 176 12.07 -14.97 -10.15
N THR A 177 10.75 -15.02 -10.34
CA THR A 177 10.03 -16.24 -10.74
C THR A 177 9.36 -16.08 -12.09
N GLU A 178 9.38 -17.11 -12.95
CA GLU A 178 8.73 -17.05 -14.27
C GLU A 178 7.24 -16.71 -14.17
N HIS A 179 6.54 -17.35 -13.22
CA HIS A 179 5.13 -17.08 -12.99
C HIS A 179 4.89 -15.64 -12.47
N GLY A 180 5.73 -15.17 -11.54
CA GLY A 180 5.64 -13.79 -11.04
C GLY A 180 5.92 -12.75 -12.11
N GLN A 181 6.87 -13.02 -13.02
CA GLN A 181 7.09 -12.20 -14.20
C GLN A 181 5.88 -12.18 -15.12
N ALA A 182 5.23 -13.33 -15.37
CA ALA A 182 4.01 -13.37 -16.17
C ALA A 182 2.88 -12.53 -15.55
N VAL A 183 2.74 -12.56 -14.22
CA VAL A 183 1.79 -11.71 -13.49
C VAL A 183 2.14 -10.23 -13.64
N LEU A 184 3.41 -9.85 -13.47
CA LEU A 184 3.85 -8.46 -13.60
C LEU A 184 3.58 -7.91 -15.02
N ARG A 185 3.83 -8.71 -16.06
CA ARG A 185 3.50 -8.34 -17.46
C ARG A 185 2.00 -8.12 -17.65
N LYS A 186 1.15 -8.98 -17.07
CA LYS A 186 -0.31 -8.83 -17.14
C LYS A 186 -0.83 -7.54 -16.51
N ILE A 187 -0.20 -7.09 -15.43
CA ILE A 187 -0.57 -5.84 -14.73
C ILE A 187 0.04 -4.61 -15.45
N GLY A 188 0.84 -4.81 -16.51
CA GLY A 188 1.46 -3.73 -17.28
C GLY A 188 2.71 -3.12 -16.62
N TRP A 189 3.32 -3.82 -15.66
CA TRP A 189 4.52 -3.34 -14.99
C TRP A 189 5.76 -3.75 -15.79
N GLN A 190 6.66 -2.79 -16.01
CA GLN A 190 7.97 -3.06 -16.60
C GLN A 190 8.82 -3.89 -15.62
N ILE A 191 9.31 -5.02 -16.10
CA ILE A 191 10.18 -5.91 -15.33
C ILE A 191 11.60 -5.51 -15.69
N GLU A 192 12.29 -4.87 -14.76
CA GLU A 192 13.73 -4.72 -14.89
C GLU A 192 14.38 -6.10 -14.84
N PRO A 193 15.34 -6.40 -15.73
CA PRO A 193 16.08 -7.65 -15.66
C PRO A 193 16.71 -7.73 -14.27
N VAL A 194 16.35 -8.76 -13.51
CA VAL A 194 17.01 -9.05 -12.24
C VAL A 194 18.49 -9.20 -12.57
N PRO A 195 19.41 -8.47 -11.92
CA PRO A 195 20.83 -8.64 -12.18
C PRO A 195 21.15 -10.11 -11.96
N ILE A 196 21.55 -10.76 -13.06
CA ILE A 196 21.98 -12.15 -13.03
C ILE A 196 23.16 -12.15 -12.07
N LYS A 197 22.97 -12.73 -10.88
CA LYS A 197 24.10 -12.97 -9.99
C LYS A 197 25.08 -13.79 -10.81
N ALA A 198 26.30 -13.29 -10.97
CA ALA A 198 27.32 -13.96 -11.75
C ALA A 198 27.34 -15.45 -11.37
N ALA A 199 27.22 -16.32 -12.37
CA ALA A 199 27.28 -17.75 -12.11
C ALA A 199 28.60 -18.03 -11.40
N LEU A 200 28.54 -18.79 -10.30
CA LEU A 200 29.76 -19.19 -9.61
C LEU A 200 30.64 -19.96 -10.61
N PRO A 201 31.94 -19.64 -10.75
CA PRO A 201 32.84 -20.39 -11.60
C PRO A 201 32.74 -21.90 -11.33
N GLU A 202 32.79 -22.72 -12.37
CA GLU A 202 32.60 -24.16 -12.22
C GLU A 202 33.66 -24.79 -11.28
N ASP A 203 34.87 -24.25 -11.31
CA ASP A 203 35.98 -24.60 -10.41
C ASP A 203 35.63 -24.42 -8.93
N TRP A 204 34.80 -23.43 -8.60
CA TRP A 204 34.41 -23.16 -7.22
C TRP A 204 33.33 -24.11 -6.75
N LYS A 205 32.46 -24.59 -7.65
CA LYS A 205 31.41 -25.57 -7.31
C LYS A 205 32.00 -26.93 -6.95
N THR A 206 33.11 -27.32 -7.59
CA THR A 206 33.82 -28.57 -7.29
C THR A 206 34.73 -28.44 -6.08
N THR A 207 35.31 -27.26 -5.86
CA THR A 207 36.21 -26.98 -4.73
C THR A 207 35.46 -26.81 -3.41
N ILE A 208 34.30 -26.14 -3.42
CA ILE A 208 33.54 -25.85 -2.20
C ILE A 208 32.50 -26.96 -1.96
N GLN A 209 32.86 -27.94 -1.14
CA GLN A 209 31.94 -29.00 -0.73
C GLN A 209 31.10 -28.55 0.48
N LEU A 210 29.87 -28.10 0.22
CA LEU A 210 28.90 -27.79 1.27
C LEU A 210 28.17 -29.07 1.71
N LYS A 211 28.32 -29.44 2.99
CA LYS A 211 27.46 -30.48 3.57
C LYS A 211 26.07 -29.90 3.82
N PRO A 212 24.98 -30.65 3.55
CA PRO A 212 23.64 -30.17 3.80
C PRO A 212 23.43 -29.85 5.28
N LEU A 213 22.60 -28.82 5.53
CA LEU A 213 22.18 -28.46 6.88
C LEU A 213 21.64 -29.71 7.61
N PRO A 214 22.08 -29.96 8.86
CA PRO A 214 21.60 -31.11 9.61
C PRO A 214 20.06 -31.07 9.75
N ARG A 215 19.42 -32.25 9.63
CA ARG A 215 17.99 -32.38 9.91
C ARG A 215 17.73 -32.24 11.42
N ASN A 216 16.53 -31.75 11.78
CA ASN A 216 16.05 -31.60 13.16
C ASN A 216 16.89 -30.63 14.03
N MET A 217 17.02 -29.38 13.59
CA MET A 217 17.76 -28.31 14.28
C MET A 217 16.92 -27.50 15.28
N THR A 218 15.71 -27.95 15.64
CA THR A 218 14.84 -27.21 16.58
C THR A 218 15.51 -27.06 17.95
N PRO A 219 15.63 -25.84 18.51
CA PRO A 219 16.22 -25.62 19.84
C PRO A 219 15.55 -26.47 20.93
N GLY A 220 16.33 -27.06 21.84
CA GLY A 220 15.86 -27.83 23.00
C GLY A 220 15.47 -29.29 22.76
N LYS A 221 15.17 -29.72 21.52
CA LYS A 221 14.67 -31.09 21.23
C LYS A 221 15.77 -32.13 21.04
N ASP A 222 16.92 -31.76 20.47
CA ASP A 222 17.96 -32.69 20.00
C ASP A 222 19.39 -32.24 20.37
N ASP A 223 19.53 -31.46 21.43
CA ASP A 223 20.77 -30.75 21.79
C ASP A 223 21.96 -31.70 22.01
N LYS A 224 21.72 -32.85 22.67
CA LYS A 224 22.73 -33.89 22.88
C LYS A 224 23.20 -34.52 21.56
N ARG A 225 22.29 -34.74 20.61
CA ARG A 225 22.64 -35.28 19.28
C ARG A 225 23.43 -34.27 18.47
N ARG A 226 23.07 -32.98 18.56
CA ARG A 226 23.78 -31.89 17.88
C ARG A 226 25.21 -31.72 18.41
N THR A 227 25.38 -31.71 19.73
CA THR A 227 26.71 -31.60 20.36
C THR A 227 27.59 -32.81 20.06
N ALA A 228 27.05 -34.02 20.11
CA ALA A 228 27.79 -35.24 19.72
C ALA A 228 28.20 -35.21 18.24
N ARG A 229 27.31 -34.76 17.35
CA ARG A 229 27.61 -34.62 15.92
C ARG A 229 28.64 -33.53 15.66
N ALA A 230 28.56 -32.39 16.34
CA ALA A 230 29.55 -31.33 16.24
C ALA A 230 30.93 -31.85 16.61
N LYS A 231 31.07 -32.51 17.77
CA LYS A 231 32.32 -33.15 18.20
C LYS A 231 32.84 -34.18 17.18
N ALA A 232 31.98 -35.04 16.65
CA ALA A 232 32.36 -36.03 15.65
C ALA A 232 32.79 -35.39 14.31
N MET A 233 32.21 -34.23 13.96
CA MET A 233 32.58 -33.48 12.77
C MET A 233 33.89 -32.72 12.97
N THR A 234 34.12 -32.13 14.14
CA THR A 234 35.38 -31.49 14.52
C THR A 234 36.49 -32.52 14.44
N TRP A 235 36.38 -33.65 15.14
CA TRP A 235 37.37 -34.74 15.10
C TRP A 235 37.72 -35.18 13.67
N LYS A 236 36.71 -35.37 12.81
CA LYS A 236 36.92 -35.84 11.43
C LYS A 236 37.58 -34.82 10.49
N LEU A 237 37.56 -33.55 10.87
CA LEU A 237 37.96 -32.44 10.00
C LEU A 237 39.10 -31.61 10.61
N GLU A 238 39.51 -31.90 11.84
CA GLU A 238 40.52 -31.20 12.63
C GLU A 238 41.88 -31.14 11.93
N GLU A 239 42.22 -32.20 11.18
CA GLU A 239 43.50 -32.30 10.45
C GLU A 239 43.52 -31.53 9.12
N ASN A 240 42.39 -31.00 8.64
CA ASN A 240 42.32 -30.36 7.34
C ASN A 240 42.30 -28.82 7.46
N PRO A 241 43.39 -28.12 7.10
CA PRO A 241 43.51 -26.66 7.23
C PRO A 241 42.60 -25.88 6.27
N ARG A 242 41.95 -26.55 5.31
CA ARG A 242 40.99 -25.94 4.37
C ARG A 242 39.54 -26.00 4.87
N VAL A 243 39.30 -26.51 6.08
CA VAL A 243 37.97 -26.56 6.67
C VAL A 243 37.71 -25.25 7.41
N MET A 244 36.69 -24.53 6.94
CA MET A 244 36.19 -23.32 7.60
C MET A 244 34.83 -23.64 8.23
N TYR A 245 34.66 -23.28 9.50
CA TYR A 245 33.36 -23.32 10.16
C TYR A 245 32.64 -22.00 9.90
N ALA A 246 31.47 -22.05 9.28
CA ALA A 246 30.57 -20.90 9.26
C ALA A 246 29.87 -20.87 10.62
N ASP A 247 30.18 -19.85 11.43
CA ASP A 247 29.46 -19.60 12.69
C ASP A 247 27.96 -19.44 12.41
N ALA A 248 27.15 -20.04 13.28
CA ALA A 248 25.70 -19.93 13.34
C ALA A 248 25.29 -19.46 14.73
#